data_AF-A0A537ACA0-F1
#
_entry.id   AF-A0A537ACA0-F1
#
_cell.length_a   1.000
_cell.length_b   1.000
_cell.length_c   1.000
_cell.angle_alpha   90.00
_cell.angle_beta   90.00
_cell.angle_gamma   90.00
#
_symmetry.space_group_name_H-M   'P 1'
#
loop_
_entity.id
_entity.type
_entity.pdbx_description
1 polymer ?
#
loop_
_entity_poly.entity_id
_entity_poly.type
_entity_poly.pdbx_seq_one_letter_code
_entity_poly.pdbx_strand_id
1 'polypeptide(L)'
;MKRFLASRQEPAFPSTRPAIRFDRNELSGAFGDMGTDVPLIIGVALASHLDGASVLIMFGAMQILTGLAYRMPMPVQPLKAMAAIVIAQQTAPEILYGAGIAIGLTMLILALSGALTWLARVVPKSVVRGIQFGLGLQLASISLQNYVRAESTTGYLLAGLAFVIVVLLLGNRRLPAALPVVALGLAIAAYRLDPSSLAASVGLHLPSPHVPQLSDI
;
A
#
# COMPACT_ATOMS: atom_id res chain seq x y z
N MET A 1 0.23 53.45 28.27
CA MET A 1 0.67 52.63 27.12
C MET A 1 0.00 51.25 27.20
N LYS A 2 -1.26 51.17 26.77
CA LYS A 2 -2.08 49.94 26.68
C LYS A 2 -1.92 49.43 25.24
N ARG A 3 -1.40 48.20 25.03
CA ARG A 3 -1.81 47.32 23.91
C ARG A 3 -0.95 46.05 23.83
N PHE A 4 -1.62 44.97 23.43
CA PHE A 4 -1.11 43.64 23.07
C PHE A 4 -0.89 42.62 24.20
N LEU A 5 -1.94 42.40 25.00
CA LEU A 5 -2.28 41.02 25.40
C LEU A 5 -2.91 40.35 24.18
N ALA A 6 -2.07 39.75 23.33
CA ALA A 6 -2.55 38.88 22.26
C ALA A 6 -3.05 37.58 22.91
N SER A 7 -4.37 37.48 23.06
CA SER A 7 -5.06 36.24 23.36
C SER A 7 -4.65 35.20 22.32
N ARG A 8 -3.86 34.20 22.72
CA ARG A 8 -3.69 32.96 21.94
C ARG A 8 -5.08 32.32 21.87
N GLN A 9 -5.81 32.57 20.79
CA GLN A 9 -6.94 31.74 20.44
C GLN A 9 -6.36 30.37 20.08
N GLU A 10 -6.43 29.44 21.03
CA GLU A 10 -6.27 28.03 20.70
C GLU A 10 -7.32 27.68 19.65
N PRO A 11 -6.96 26.98 18.56
CA PRO A 11 -7.92 26.59 17.55
C PRO A 11 -9.01 25.75 18.22
N ALA A 12 -10.24 26.27 18.25
CA ALA A 12 -11.38 25.54 18.75
C ALA A 12 -11.53 24.26 17.91
N PHE A 13 -11.29 23.11 18.53
CA PHE A 13 -11.57 21.82 17.90
C PHE A 13 -13.08 21.77 17.62
N PRO A 14 -13.52 21.66 16.35
CA PRO A 14 -14.94 21.54 16.07
C PRO A 14 -15.48 20.32 16.81
N SER A 15 -16.41 20.56 17.74
CA SER A 15 -16.97 19.58 18.68
C SER A 15 -17.96 18.60 18.04
N THR A 16 -18.12 18.63 16.72
CA THR A 16 -18.99 17.74 15.97
C THR A 16 -18.14 16.85 15.07
N ARG A 17 -18.25 15.53 15.27
CA ARG A 17 -17.64 14.55 14.34
C ARG A 17 -18.23 14.82 12.95
N PRO A 18 -17.41 15.06 11.92
CA PRO A 18 -17.91 15.33 10.58
C PRO A 18 -18.82 14.18 10.13
N ALA A 19 -19.93 14.53 9.48
CA ALA A 19 -20.80 13.55 8.85
C ALA A 19 -20.09 12.93 7.64
N ILE A 20 -20.36 11.65 7.36
CA ILE A 20 -19.90 10.98 6.14
C ILE A 20 -20.50 11.74 4.96
N ARG A 21 -19.64 12.22 4.07
CA ARG A 21 -20.05 12.84 2.82
C ARG A 21 -19.83 11.82 1.70
N PHE A 22 -20.35 12.14 0.53
CA PHE A 22 -20.08 11.41 -0.71
C PHE A 22 -20.01 12.46 -1.81
N ASP A 23 -18.92 13.23 -1.82
CA ASP A 23 -18.71 14.26 -2.83
C ASP A 23 -17.70 13.81 -3.89
N ARG A 24 -17.59 14.59 -4.97
CA ARG A 24 -16.65 14.29 -6.05
C ARG A 24 -15.19 14.31 -5.59
N ASN A 25 -14.87 15.06 -4.55
CA ASN A 25 -13.52 15.16 -4.01
C ASN A 25 -13.17 13.89 -3.21
N GLU A 26 -14.09 13.34 -2.44
CA GLU A 26 -13.95 12.07 -1.74
C GLU A 26 -13.87 10.91 -2.71
N LEU A 27 -14.68 10.91 -3.78
CA LEU A 27 -14.59 9.91 -4.84
C LEU A 27 -13.22 9.98 -5.53
N SER A 28 -12.77 11.18 -5.93
CA SER A 28 -11.46 11.38 -6.53
C SER A 28 -10.31 11.00 -5.57
N GLY A 29 -10.46 11.27 -4.27
CA GLY A 29 -9.50 10.92 -3.23
C GLY A 29 -9.41 9.40 -3.03
N ALA A 30 -10.55 8.71 -2.99
CA ALA A 30 -10.61 7.25 -2.87
C ALA A 30 -9.95 6.55 -4.06
N PHE A 31 -10.20 7.01 -5.29
CA PHE A 31 -9.49 6.50 -6.47
C PHE A 31 -8.00 6.82 -6.45
N GLY A 32 -7.60 7.96 -5.88
CA GLY A 32 -6.19 8.32 -5.68
C GLY A 32 -5.47 7.36 -4.73
N ASP A 33 -6.10 7.02 -3.61
CA ASP A 33 -5.58 6.07 -2.61
C ASP A 33 -5.50 4.64 -3.17
N MET A 34 -6.59 4.17 -3.79
CA MET A 34 -6.63 2.86 -4.46
C MET A 34 -5.58 2.75 -5.57
N GLY A 35 -5.30 3.84 -6.29
CA GLY A 35 -4.31 3.86 -7.36
C GLY A 35 -2.89 3.49 -6.92
N THR A 36 -2.55 3.69 -5.64
CA THR A 36 -1.26 3.28 -5.08
C THR A 36 -1.32 1.95 -4.34
N ASP A 37 -2.45 1.65 -3.71
CA ASP A 37 -2.56 0.48 -2.83
C ASP A 37 -2.87 -0.80 -3.60
N VAL A 38 -3.71 -0.74 -4.63
CA VAL A 38 -4.10 -1.91 -5.43
C VAL A 38 -2.89 -2.57 -6.12
N PRO A 39 -2.02 -1.83 -6.85
CA PRO A 39 -0.83 -2.45 -7.45
C PRO A 39 0.11 -3.06 -6.40
N LEU A 40 0.22 -2.42 -5.24
CA LEU A 40 1.09 -2.88 -4.16
C LEU A 40 0.55 -4.18 -3.53
N ILE A 41 -0.75 -4.25 -3.26
CA ILE A 41 -1.42 -5.44 -2.72
C ILE A 41 -1.33 -6.60 -3.69
N ILE A 42 -1.54 -6.35 -5.00
CA ILE A 42 -1.37 -7.38 -6.04
C ILE A 42 0.08 -7.88 -6.05
N GLY A 43 1.06 -6.97 -5.95
CA GLY A 43 2.47 -7.33 -5.87
C GLY A 43 2.79 -8.24 -4.68
N VAL A 44 2.26 -7.92 -3.49
CA VAL A 44 2.40 -8.75 -2.29
C VAL A 44 1.71 -10.10 -2.45
N ALA A 45 0.48 -10.12 -2.96
CA ALA A 45 -0.28 -11.36 -3.15
C ALA A 45 0.42 -12.32 -4.11
N LEU A 46 1.00 -11.80 -5.20
CA LEU A 46 1.77 -12.59 -6.16
C LEU A 46 3.11 -13.06 -5.58
N ALA A 47 3.81 -12.21 -4.83
CA ALA A 47 5.11 -12.54 -4.25
C ALA A 47 5.03 -13.58 -3.11
N SER A 48 3.93 -13.59 -2.37
CA SER A 48 3.68 -14.51 -1.26
C SER A 48 2.72 -15.64 -1.60
N HIS A 49 2.21 -15.74 -2.83
CA HIS A 49 1.20 -16.73 -3.22
C HIS A 49 -0.08 -16.70 -2.36
N LEU A 50 -0.53 -15.50 -2.00
CA LEU A 50 -1.80 -15.32 -1.29
C LEU A 50 -2.98 -15.50 -2.24
N ASP A 51 -4.12 -15.93 -1.69
CA ASP A 51 -5.39 -15.88 -2.42
C ASP A 51 -5.80 -14.41 -2.66
N GLY A 52 -5.69 -13.96 -3.91
CA GLY A 52 -5.96 -12.58 -4.28
C GLY A 52 -7.39 -12.14 -3.97
N ALA A 53 -8.37 -13.05 -4.07
CA ALA A 53 -9.76 -12.76 -3.76
C ALA A 53 -9.94 -12.46 -2.26
N SER A 54 -9.43 -13.33 -1.38
CA SER A 54 -9.46 -13.13 0.08
C SER A 54 -8.80 -11.81 0.48
N VAL A 55 -7.63 -11.51 -0.07
CA VAL A 55 -6.87 -10.30 0.25
C VAL A 55 -7.64 -9.03 -0.17
N LEU A 56 -8.19 -8.99 -1.39
CA LEU A 56 -8.93 -7.84 -1.89
C LEU A 56 -10.27 -7.65 -1.16
N ILE A 57 -10.97 -8.74 -0.84
CA ILE A 57 -12.21 -8.70 -0.06
C ILE A 57 -11.93 -8.17 1.34
N MET A 58 -10.89 -8.67 2.03
CA MET A 58 -10.52 -8.17 3.35
C MET A 58 -10.03 -6.73 3.33
N PHE A 59 -9.25 -6.34 2.32
CA PHE A 59 -8.84 -4.94 2.15
C PHE A 59 -10.06 -4.00 1.99
N GLY A 60 -11.01 -4.36 1.13
CA GLY A 60 -12.24 -3.59 0.94
C GLY A 60 -13.11 -3.55 2.20
N ALA A 61 -13.28 -4.69 2.89
CA ALA A 61 -14.02 -4.76 4.14
C ALA A 61 -13.38 -3.86 5.22
N MET A 62 -12.05 -3.89 5.35
CA MET A 62 -11.34 -3.06 6.32
C MET A 62 -11.42 -1.56 5.99
N GLN A 63 -11.36 -1.16 4.72
CA GLN A 63 -11.57 0.23 4.30
C GLN A 63 -13.00 0.71 4.65
N ILE A 64 -14.02 -0.14 4.45
CA ILE A 64 -15.40 0.18 4.84
C ILE A 64 -15.53 0.29 6.36
N LEU A 65 -15.03 -0.70 7.11
CA LEU A 65 -15.12 -0.75 8.58
C LEU A 65 -14.44 0.47 9.22
N THR A 66 -13.23 0.80 8.79
CA THR A 66 -12.49 1.96 9.30
C THR A 66 -13.12 3.27 8.89
N GLY A 67 -13.60 3.38 7.64
CA GLY A 67 -14.37 4.54 7.18
C GLY A 67 -15.62 4.79 8.01
N LEU A 68 -16.36 3.73 8.38
CA LEU A 68 -17.54 3.82 9.25
C LEU A 68 -17.18 4.14 10.71
N ALA A 69 -16.13 3.51 11.25
CA ALA A 69 -15.69 3.67 12.63
C ALA A 69 -15.15 5.09 12.91
N TYR A 70 -14.28 5.59 12.02
CA TYR A 70 -13.63 6.90 12.17
C TYR A 70 -14.42 8.04 11.50
N ARG A 71 -15.44 7.74 10.70
CA ARG A 71 -16.27 8.72 9.94
C ARG A 71 -15.45 9.68 9.07
N MET A 72 -14.30 9.21 8.60
CA MET A 72 -13.42 9.91 7.68
C MET A 72 -12.80 8.87 6.76
N PRO A 73 -12.48 9.22 5.50
CA PRO A 73 -11.68 8.35 4.64
C PRO A 73 -10.27 8.28 5.22
N MET A 74 -10.06 7.36 6.17
CA MET A 74 -8.74 7.00 6.65
C MET A 74 -8.18 5.97 5.66
N PRO A 75 -7.07 6.27 4.98
CA PRO A 75 -6.45 5.29 4.10
C PRO A 75 -5.81 4.20 4.97
N VAL A 76 -6.43 3.02 5.02
CA VAL A 76 -5.83 1.80 5.61
C VAL A 76 -4.84 1.23 4.60
N GLN A 77 -3.74 1.95 4.40
CA GLN A 77 -2.76 1.54 3.41
C GLN A 77 -1.95 0.35 3.92
N PRO A 78 -1.59 -0.60 3.05
CA PRO A 78 -0.53 -1.53 3.34
C PRO A 78 0.73 -0.76 3.73
N LEU A 79 1.39 -1.17 4.83
CA LEU A 79 2.65 -0.54 5.22
C LEU A 79 3.67 -0.75 4.10
N LYS A 80 3.98 0.33 3.36
CA LYS A 80 4.83 0.27 2.15
C LYS A 80 6.19 -0.40 2.39
N ALA A 81 6.74 -0.24 3.58
CA ALA A 81 7.97 -0.93 3.98
C ALA A 81 7.78 -2.44 4.13
N MET A 82 6.71 -2.88 4.77
CA MET A 82 6.39 -4.31 4.90
C MET A 82 6.10 -4.91 3.52
N ALA A 83 5.30 -4.26 2.69
CA ALA A 83 5.03 -4.71 1.33
C ALA A 83 6.32 -4.83 0.50
N ALA A 84 7.23 -3.85 0.60
CA ALA A 84 8.52 -3.90 -0.06
C ALA A 84 9.38 -5.09 0.42
N ILE A 85 9.42 -5.35 1.73
CA ILE A 85 10.14 -6.50 2.30
C ILE A 85 9.54 -7.80 1.80
N VAL A 86 8.22 -7.95 1.83
CA VAL A 86 7.53 -9.19 1.43
C VAL A 86 7.75 -9.47 -0.06
N ILE A 87 7.62 -8.47 -0.92
CA ILE A 87 7.93 -8.60 -2.36
C ILE A 87 9.41 -8.95 -2.56
N ALA A 88 10.30 -8.34 -1.78
CA ALA A 88 11.73 -8.55 -1.89
C ALA A 88 12.22 -9.87 -1.26
N GLN A 89 11.47 -10.49 -0.36
CA GLN A 89 11.88 -11.72 0.31
C GLN A 89 11.04 -12.92 -0.11
N GLN A 90 9.98 -12.71 -0.89
CA GLN A 90 9.01 -13.76 -1.26
C GLN A 90 8.55 -14.56 -0.05
N THR A 91 8.20 -13.83 1.02
CA THR A 91 7.89 -14.41 2.33
C THR A 91 6.63 -15.27 2.24
N ALA A 92 6.62 -16.41 2.95
CA ALA A 92 5.48 -17.31 2.99
C ALA A 92 4.21 -16.63 3.60
N PRO A 93 3.00 -17.05 3.18
CA PRO A 93 1.74 -16.55 3.74
C PRO A 93 1.62 -16.62 5.25
N GLU A 94 2.08 -17.71 5.87
CA GLU A 94 1.87 -17.94 7.31
C GLU A 94 2.57 -16.85 8.14
N ILE A 95 3.83 -16.56 7.79
CA ILE A 95 4.62 -15.49 8.41
C ILE A 95 3.95 -14.13 8.24
N LEU A 96 3.26 -13.89 7.12
CA LEU A 96 2.56 -12.63 6.88
C LEU A 96 1.36 -12.45 7.83
N TYR A 97 0.61 -13.53 8.08
CA TYR A 97 -0.50 -13.52 9.03
C TYR A 97 -0.01 -13.29 10.47
N GLY A 98 1.03 -14.01 10.89
CA GLY A 98 1.65 -13.83 12.21
C GLY A 98 2.25 -12.43 12.39
N ALA A 99 2.99 -11.94 11.40
CA ALA A 99 3.53 -10.57 11.40
C ALA A 99 2.42 -9.51 11.48
N GLY A 100 1.28 -9.71 10.81
CA GLY A 100 0.13 -8.82 10.90
C GLY A 100 -0.40 -8.68 12.32
N ILE A 101 -0.58 -9.81 13.02
CA ILE A 101 -1.01 -9.82 14.44
C ILE A 101 0.06 -9.20 15.33
N ALA A 102 1.33 -9.58 15.15
CA ALA A 102 2.45 -9.07 15.95
C ALA A 102 2.57 -7.55 15.83
N ILE A 103 2.48 -7.00 14.61
CA ILE A 103 2.51 -5.56 14.35
C ILE A 103 1.27 -4.89 14.95
N GLY A 104 0.08 -5.47 14.78
CA GLY A 104 -1.15 -4.94 15.36
C GLY A 104 -1.09 -4.83 16.88
N LEU A 105 -0.64 -5.90 17.55
CA LEU A 105 -0.48 -5.93 19.00
C LEU A 105 0.61 -4.96 19.48
N THR A 106 1.76 -4.94 18.79
CA THR A 106 2.86 -4.02 19.11
C THR A 106 2.41 -2.57 18.97
N MET A 107 1.71 -2.23 17.88
CA MET A 107 1.17 -0.89 17.67
C MET A 107 0.12 -0.51 18.71
N LEU A 108 -0.74 -1.45 19.12
CA LEU A 108 -1.71 -1.23 20.19
C LEU A 108 -1.01 -0.90 21.51
N ILE A 109 0.01 -1.67 21.89
CA ILE A 109 0.79 -1.43 23.12
C ILE A 109 1.52 -0.08 23.05
N LEU A 110 2.14 0.25 21.92
CA LEU A 110 2.85 1.51 21.72
C LEU A 110 1.90 2.72 21.72
N ALA A 111 0.70 2.57 21.17
CA ALA A 111 -0.33 3.61 21.15
C ALA A 111 -0.88 3.86 22.57
N LEU A 112 -1.21 2.80 23.31
CA LEU A 112 -1.75 2.91 24.68
C LEU A 112 -0.73 3.45 25.69
N SER A 113 0.55 3.12 25.51
CA SER A 113 1.64 3.59 26.38
C SER A 113 2.12 5.02 26.07
N GLY A 114 1.71 5.60 24.93
CA GLY A 114 2.22 6.90 24.46
C GLY A 114 3.67 6.85 23.95
N ALA A 115 4.29 5.67 23.89
CA ALA A 115 5.68 5.48 23.44
C ALA A 115 5.87 5.82 21.95
N LEU A 116 4.81 5.78 21.15
CA LEU A 116 4.85 6.11 19.72
C LEU A 116 5.39 7.53 19.47
N THR A 117 4.98 8.50 20.29
CA THR A 117 5.42 9.91 20.18
C THR A 117 6.88 10.10 20.61
N TRP A 118 7.36 9.24 21.51
CA TRP A 118 8.78 9.22 21.88
C TRP A 118 9.61 8.61 20.75
N LEU A 119 9.20 7.46 20.21
CA LEU A 119 9.90 6.78 19.12
C LEU A 119 10.00 7.66 17.87
N ALA A 120 8.91 8.33 17.49
CA ALA A 120 8.88 9.26 16.36
C ALA A 120 9.87 10.44 16.49
N ARG A 121 10.25 10.83 17.71
CA ARG A 121 11.25 11.88 17.97
C ARG A 121 12.68 11.35 17.98
N VAL A 122 12.87 10.10 18.40
CA VAL A 122 14.19 9.48 18.56
C VAL A 122 14.75 8.99 17.23
N VAL A 123 13.89 8.46 16.34
CA VAL A 123 14.34 7.89 15.05
C VAL A 123 14.82 9.00 14.11
N PRO A 124 16.12 9.05 13.75
CA PRO A 124 16.63 10.08 12.86
C PRO A 124 16.10 9.91 11.43
N LYS A 125 15.92 11.03 10.72
CA LYS A 125 15.52 11.02 9.30
C LYS A 125 16.51 10.28 8.40
N SER A 126 17.79 10.21 8.79
CA SER A 126 18.82 9.45 8.07
C SER A 126 18.52 7.94 8.07
N VAL A 127 18.04 7.40 9.20
CA VAL A 127 17.67 5.97 9.32
C VAL A 127 16.48 5.67 8.43
N VAL A 128 15.45 6.52 8.45
CA VAL A 128 14.26 6.35 7.60
C VAL A 128 14.63 6.36 6.12
N ARG A 129 15.46 7.32 5.68
CA ARG A 129 15.94 7.39 4.29
C ARG A 129 16.82 6.20 3.92
N GLY A 130 17.65 5.72 4.86
CA GLY A 130 18.48 4.53 4.66
C GLY A 130 17.63 3.28 4.44
N ILE A 131 16.59 3.08 5.24
CA ILE A 131 15.64 1.97 5.07
C ILE A 131 14.93 2.08 3.72
N GLN A 132 14.42 3.27 3.37
CA GLN A 132 13.74 3.49 2.08
C GLN A 132 14.66 3.23 0.88
N PHE A 133 15.92 3.67 0.93
CA PHE A 133 16.89 3.43 -0.12
C PHE A 133 17.26 1.94 -0.22
N GLY A 134 17.53 1.29 0.92
CA GLY A 134 17.85 -0.13 0.97
C GLY A 134 16.74 -1.01 0.42
N LEU A 135 15.49 -0.76 0.81
CA LEU A 135 14.31 -1.47 0.28
C LEU A 135 14.12 -1.20 -1.21
N GLY A 136 14.33 0.04 -1.65
CA GLY A 136 14.28 0.40 -3.08
C GLY A 136 15.31 -0.36 -3.91
N LEU A 137 16.55 -0.46 -3.43
CA LEU A 137 17.60 -1.26 -4.07
C LEU A 137 17.26 -2.75 -4.09
N GLN A 138 16.68 -3.28 -3.01
CA GLN A 138 16.29 -4.68 -2.93
C GLN A 138 15.20 -5.02 -3.96
N LEU A 139 14.17 -4.16 -4.06
CA LEU A 139 13.13 -4.28 -5.08
C LEU A 139 13.69 -4.17 -6.50
N ALA A 140 14.63 -3.25 -6.74
CA ALA A 140 15.29 -3.10 -8.04
C ALA A 140 16.11 -4.34 -8.40
N SER A 141 16.86 -4.91 -7.44
CA SER A 141 17.64 -6.12 -7.64
C SER A 141 16.76 -7.29 -8.07
N ILE A 142 15.64 -7.50 -7.38
CA ILE A 142 14.73 -8.61 -7.63
C ILE A 142 13.94 -8.40 -8.92
N SER A 143 13.52 -7.17 -9.20
CA SER A 143 12.92 -6.79 -10.48
C SER A 143 13.85 -7.19 -11.64
N LEU A 144 15.13 -6.86 -11.54
CA LEU A 144 16.10 -7.18 -12.58
C LEU A 144 16.41 -8.68 -12.67
N GLN A 145 16.56 -9.35 -11.53
CA GLN A 145 16.97 -10.76 -11.46
C GLN A 145 15.86 -11.74 -11.80
N ASN A 146 14.64 -11.51 -11.30
CA ASN A 146 13.56 -12.48 -11.37
C ASN A 146 12.51 -12.14 -12.43
N TYR A 147 12.22 -10.85 -12.66
CA TYR A 147 11.16 -10.45 -13.57
C TYR A 147 11.70 -10.08 -14.96
N VAL A 148 12.67 -9.16 -15.03
CA VAL A 148 13.24 -8.70 -16.30
C VAL A 148 14.01 -9.80 -17.03
N ARG A 149 14.84 -10.57 -16.29
CA ARG A 149 15.59 -11.68 -16.87
C ARG A 149 14.71 -12.84 -17.35
N ALA A 150 13.58 -13.09 -16.69
CA ALA A 150 12.67 -14.18 -17.07
C ALA A 150 12.06 -13.96 -18.47
N GLU A 151 11.77 -12.72 -18.84
CA GLU A 151 11.27 -12.37 -20.18
C GLU A 151 12.37 -12.03 -21.21
N SER A 152 13.65 -12.22 -20.85
CA SER A 152 14.81 -11.99 -21.71
C SER A 152 14.74 -10.61 -22.42
N THR A 153 14.81 -10.58 -23.76
CA THR A 153 14.85 -9.35 -24.56
C THR A 153 13.60 -8.47 -24.37
N THR A 154 12.42 -9.08 -24.30
CA THR A 154 11.16 -8.35 -24.10
C THR A 154 11.12 -7.72 -22.71
N GLY A 155 11.61 -8.44 -21.69
CA GLY A 155 11.69 -7.92 -20.32
C GLY A 155 12.57 -6.67 -20.21
N TYR A 156 13.76 -6.69 -20.82
CA TYR A 156 14.65 -5.52 -20.82
C TYR A 156 14.06 -4.34 -21.58
N LEU A 157 13.36 -4.59 -22.70
CA LEU A 157 12.71 -3.53 -23.48
C LEU A 157 11.55 -2.88 -22.70
N LEU A 158 10.72 -3.68 -22.04
CA LEU A 158 9.63 -3.19 -21.19
C LEU A 158 10.16 -2.43 -19.97
N ALA A 159 11.21 -2.92 -19.33
CA ALA A 159 11.85 -2.23 -18.21
C ALA A 159 12.45 -0.87 -18.64
N GLY A 160 13.11 -0.83 -19.80
CA GLY A 160 13.65 0.40 -20.37
C GLY A 160 12.55 1.40 -20.70
N LEU A 161 11.46 0.95 -21.32
CA LEU A 161 10.29 1.79 -21.63
C LEU A 161 9.65 2.35 -20.35
N ALA A 162 9.42 1.49 -19.35
CA ALA A 162 8.89 1.92 -18.06
C ALA A 162 9.80 2.95 -17.38
N PHE A 163 11.12 2.74 -17.41
CA PHE A 163 12.09 3.69 -16.88
C PHE A 163 12.01 5.05 -17.58
N VAL A 164 11.95 5.08 -18.91
CA VAL A 164 11.80 6.31 -19.69
C VAL A 164 10.51 7.03 -19.34
N ILE A 165 9.37 6.32 -19.25
CA ILE A 165 8.10 6.90 -18.83
C ILE A 165 8.23 7.54 -17.44
N VAL A 166 8.84 6.83 -16.49
CA VAL A 166 9.03 7.33 -15.12
C VAL A 166 9.89 8.60 -15.10
N VAL A 167 11.00 8.61 -15.83
CA VAL A 167 11.91 9.77 -15.90
C VAL A 167 11.22 10.97 -16.57
N LEU A 168 10.50 10.77 -17.68
CA LEU A 168 9.82 11.84 -18.40
C LEU A 168 8.67 12.46 -17.60
N LEU A 169 7.96 11.66 -16.81
CA LEU A 169 6.85 12.13 -15.98
C LEU A 169 7.31 12.54 -14.56
N LEU A 170 8.61 12.47 -14.26
CA LEU A 170 9.12 12.79 -12.94
C LEU A 170 8.84 14.27 -12.61
N GLY A 171 8.11 14.50 -11.51
CA GLY A 171 7.73 15.85 -11.07
C GLY A 171 6.49 16.42 -11.75
N ASN A 172 5.82 15.68 -12.65
CA ASN A 172 4.56 16.11 -13.21
C ASN A 172 3.44 16.03 -12.15
N ARG A 173 2.86 17.17 -11.78
CA ARG A 173 1.83 17.26 -10.74
C ARG A 173 0.45 16.75 -11.19
N ARG A 174 0.23 16.56 -12.49
CA ARG A 174 -1.08 16.17 -13.05
C ARG A 174 -1.20 14.67 -13.31
N LEU A 175 -0.13 14.03 -13.76
CA LEU A 175 -0.12 12.60 -14.10
C LEU A 175 1.05 11.92 -13.36
N PRO A 176 0.77 11.21 -12.26
CA PRO A 176 1.76 10.36 -11.59
C PRO A 176 2.30 9.30 -12.56
N ALA A 177 3.62 9.13 -12.62
CA ALA A 177 4.28 8.17 -13.51
C ALA A 177 3.80 6.72 -13.32
N ALA A 178 3.34 6.36 -12.12
CA ALA A 178 2.81 5.03 -11.84
C ALA A 178 1.57 4.68 -12.69
N LEU A 179 0.70 5.64 -13.00
CA LEU A 179 -0.53 5.39 -13.77
C LEU A 179 -0.25 4.84 -15.18
N PRO A 180 0.56 5.50 -16.04
CA PRO A 180 0.84 4.97 -17.37
C PRO A 180 1.64 3.66 -17.33
N VAL A 181 2.52 3.48 -16.33
CA VAL A 181 3.26 2.21 -16.17
C VAL A 181 2.33 1.05 -15.83
N VAL A 182 1.41 1.25 -14.87
CA VAL A 182 0.41 0.24 -14.52
C VAL A 182 -0.55 -0.01 -15.69
N ALA A 183 -1.01 1.04 -16.37
CA ALA A 183 -1.89 0.92 -17.53
C ALA A 183 -1.23 0.13 -18.67
N LEU A 184 0.06 0.37 -18.93
CA LEU A 184 0.85 -0.41 -19.90
C LEU A 184 0.92 -1.88 -19.50
N GLY A 185 1.22 -2.16 -18.21
CA GLY A 185 1.23 -3.52 -17.68
C GLY A 185 -0.13 -4.23 -17.84
N LEU A 186 -1.22 -3.55 -17.54
CA LEU A 186 -2.59 -4.07 -17.72
C LEU A 186 -2.92 -4.32 -19.20
N ALA A 187 -2.52 -3.44 -20.11
CA ALA A 187 -2.74 -3.62 -21.54
C ALA A 187 -1.98 -4.85 -22.08
N ILE A 188 -0.74 -5.06 -21.63
CA ILE A 188 0.07 -6.23 -22.00
C ILE A 188 -0.55 -7.49 -21.40
N ALA A 189 -0.98 -7.46 -20.14
CA ALA A 189 -1.65 -8.57 -19.49
C ALA A 189 -2.93 -8.96 -20.24
N ALA A 190 -3.78 -7.99 -20.58
CA ALA A 190 -5.01 -8.21 -21.34
C ALA A 190 -4.76 -8.83 -22.72
N TYR A 191 -3.67 -8.46 -23.38
CA TYR A 191 -3.27 -9.06 -24.66
C TYR A 191 -2.78 -10.51 -24.54
N ARG A 192 -2.16 -10.86 -23.41
CA ARG A 192 -1.60 -12.21 -23.16
C ARG A 192 -2.58 -13.18 -22.47
N LEU A 193 -3.72 -12.70 -21.97
CA LEU A 193 -4.71 -13.50 -21.27
C LEU A 193 -5.59 -14.28 -22.25
N ASP A 194 -5.71 -15.59 -22.06
CA ASP A 194 -6.65 -16.42 -22.81
C ASP A 194 -8.09 -16.14 -22.34
N PRO A 195 -9.04 -15.81 -23.23
CA PRO A 195 -10.43 -15.49 -22.85
C PRO A 195 -11.14 -16.61 -22.10
N SER A 196 -10.78 -17.87 -22.37
CA SER A 196 -11.31 -19.06 -21.69
C SER A 196 -10.88 -19.14 -20.22
N SER A 197 -9.64 -18.75 -19.91
CA SER A 197 -9.14 -18.68 -18.53
C SER A 197 -9.88 -17.61 -17.73
N LEU A 198 -10.24 -16.50 -18.36
CA LEU A 198 -10.99 -15.41 -17.74
C LEU A 198 -12.41 -15.86 -17.35
N ALA A 199 -13.11 -16.54 -18.27
CA ALA A 199 -14.45 -17.07 -18.03
C ALA A 199 -14.47 -18.11 -16.90
N ALA A 200 -13.45 -18.97 -16.82
CA ALA A 200 -13.30 -19.95 -15.72
C ALA A 200 -12.95 -19.30 -14.37
N SER A 201 -12.40 -18.09 -14.37
CA SER A 201 -12.01 -17.34 -13.17
C SER A 201 -13.16 -16.55 -12.54
N VAL A 202 -14.30 -16.43 -13.23
CA VAL A 202 -15.48 -15.72 -12.71
C VAL A 202 -16.23 -16.65 -11.75
N GLY A 203 -15.97 -16.48 -10.46
CA GLY A 203 -16.65 -17.19 -9.38
C GLY A 203 -16.87 -16.30 -8.17
N LEU A 204 -17.78 -16.69 -7.28
CA LEU A 204 -17.93 -16.04 -5.99
C LEU A 204 -16.97 -16.71 -5.01
N HIS A 205 -15.89 -16.02 -4.68
CA HIS A 205 -14.89 -16.50 -3.74
C HIS A 205 -15.16 -15.91 -2.35
N LEU A 206 -15.28 -16.77 -1.34
CA LEU A 206 -15.35 -16.36 0.04
C LEU A 206 -13.92 -16.31 0.63
N PRO A 207 -13.63 -15.35 1.52
CA PRO A 207 -12.34 -15.30 2.19
C PRO A 207 -12.12 -16.57 3.00
N SER A 208 -11.02 -17.27 2.78
CA SER A 208 -10.67 -18.46 3.56
C SER A 208 -10.06 -18.02 4.90
N PRO A 209 -10.66 -18.38 6.05
CA PRO A 209 -10.09 -18.01 7.34
C PRO A 209 -8.83 -18.84 7.59
N HIS A 210 -7.72 -18.16 7.88
CA HIS A 210 -6.48 -18.79 8.32
C HIS A 210 -6.22 -18.43 9.78
N VAL A 211 -5.91 -19.44 10.60
CA VAL A 211 -5.57 -19.25 12.01
C VAL A 211 -4.05 -19.36 12.14
N PRO A 212 -3.33 -18.26 12.40
CA PRO A 212 -1.88 -18.30 12.53
C PRO A 212 -1.48 -19.13 13.77
N GLN A 213 -0.43 -19.93 13.61
CA GLN A 213 0.16 -20.74 14.67
C GLN A 213 1.26 -19.95 15.39
N LEU A 214 1.66 -20.41 16.58
CA LEU A 214 2.74 -19.78 17.33
C LEU A 214 4.10 -19.84 16.60
N SER A 215 4.27 -20.78 15.67
CA SER A 215 5.43 -20.88 14.78
C SER A 215 5.54 -19.74 13.77
N ASP A 216 4.44 -19.02 13.54
CA ASP A 216 4.31 -18.03 12.48
C ASP A 216 4.57 -16.60 12.97
N ILE A 217 4.79 -16.43 14.30
CA ILE A 217 4.95 -15.15 15.02
C ILE A 217 6.38 -14.96 15.52
#